data_AF-A0A7V6YZV0-F1
#
_entry.id   AF-A0A7V6YZV0-F1
#
_cell.length_a   1.000
_cell.length_b   1.000
_cell.length_c   1.000
_cell.angle_alpha   90.00
_cell.angle_beta   90.00
_cell.angle_gamma   90.00
#
_symmetry.space_group_name_H-M   'P 1'
#
loop_
_entity.id
_entity.type
_entity.pdbx_description
1 polymer ?
#
loop_
_entity_poly.entity_id
_entity_poly.type
_entity_poly.pdbx_seq_one_letter_code
_entity_poly.pdbx_strand_id
1 'polypeptide(L)'
;MKLNTLLVLLALTASGCITHRSTVYRDSERRKVEFESDAAARLFYETLSSGGFDKGAAESATNVGIPFVFSHERKVVTGPNTRFNRAVEVCDANRDGVISEQEARIFANQH
;
A
#
# COMPACT_ATOMS: atom_id res chain seq x y z
N MET A 1 -28.62 -44.69 23.91
CA MET A 1 -27.58 -44.36 22.89
C MET A 1 -27.94 -43.18 21.97
N LYS A 2 -29.08 -42.49 22.13
CA LYS A 2 -29.49 -41.38 21.22
C LYS A 2 -29.01 -39.98 21.64
N LEU A 3 -28.60 -39.80 22.90
CA LEU A 3 -28.18 -38.51 23.46
C LEU A 3 -26.72 -38.15 23.07
N ASN A 4 -25.82 -39.14 23.06
CA ASN A 4 -24.41 -38.94 22.67
C ASN A 4 -24.27 -38.56 21.18
N THR A 5 -25.08 -39.15 20.31
CA THR A 5 -25.05 -38.83 18.87
C THR A 5 -25.55 -37.42 18.59
N LEU A 6 -26.56 -36.94 19.33
CA LEU A 6 -27.06 -35.57 19.21
C LEU A 6 -26.03 -34.53 19.68
N LEU A 7 -25.30 -34.83 20.75
CA LEU A 7 -24.29 -33.94 21.35
C LEU A 7 -23.04 -33.82 20.46
N VAL A 8 -22.64 -34.92 19.80
CA VAL A 8 -21.57 -34.91 18.80
C VAL A 8 -21.98 -34.12 17.55
N LEU A 9 -23.22 -34.26 17.08
CA LEU A 9 -23.72 -33.50 15.92
C LEU A 9 -23.77 -31.99 16.20
N LEU A 10 -24.18 -31.59 17.41
CA LEU A 10 -24.25 -30.19 17.83
C LEU A 10 -22.84 -29.56 17.98
N ALA A 11 -21.86 -30.34 18.46
CA ALA A 11 -20.46 -29.91 18.55
C ALA A 11 -19.82 -29.71 17.17
N LEU A 12 -20.19 -30.52 16.18
CA LEU A 12 -19.72 -30.38 14.79
C LEU A 12 -20.31 -29.17 14.07
N THR A 13 -21.52 -28.73 14.43
CA THR A 13 -22.12 -27.51 13.85
C THR A 13 -21.65 -26.21 14.50
N ALA A 14 -20.90 -26.29 15.60
CA ALA A 14 -20.36 -25.14 16.32
C ALA A 14 -18.98 -24.67 15.83
N SER A 15 -18.46 -25.22 14.71
CA SER A 15 -17.27 -24.69 14.04
C SER A 15 -17.61 -23.35 13.38
N GLY A 16 -17.62 -22.29 14.18
CA GLY A 16 -17.78 -20.93 13.69
C GLY A 16 -16.64 -20.57 12.73
N CYS A 17 -17.00 -20.13 11.52
CA CYS A 17 -16.03 -19.57 10.59
C CYS A 17 -15.40 -18.32 11.23
N ILE A 18 -14.09 -18.35 11.48
CA ILE A 18 -13.35 -17.18 11.96
C ILE A 18 -12.88 -16.42 10.72
N THR A 19 -13.61 -15.35 10.38
CA THR A 19 -13.18 -14.37 9.37
C THR A 19 -12.40 -13.28 10.07
N HIS A 20 -11.09 -13.23 9.84
CA HIS A 20 -10.20 -12.22 10.39
C HIS A 20 -9.82 -11.22 9.30
N ARG A 21 -10.45 -10.04 9.32
CA ARG A 21 -10.12 -8.91 8.46
C ARG A 21 -9.27 -7.89 9.23
N SER A 22 -8.09 -7.55 8.70
CA SER A 22 -7.21 -6.54 9.28
C SER A 22 -6.86 -5.48 8.23
N THR A 23 -7.19 -4.22 8.53
CA THR A 23 -6.76 -3.05 7.74
C THR A 23 -5.58 -2.40 8.45
N VAL A 24 -4.40 -2.43 7.83
CA VAL A 24 -3.20 -1.77 8.36
C VAL A 24 -2.96 -0.49 7.58
N TYR A 25 -3.13 0.64 8.26
CA TYR A 25 -2.76 1.94 7.73
C TYR A 25 -1.26 2.14 7.93
N ARG A 26 -0.52 2.27 6.83
CA ARG A 26 0.90 2.60 6.89
C ARG A 26 1.02 4.10 6.69
N ASP A 27 1.04 4.81 7.80
CA ASP A 27 1.39 6.22 7.79
C ASP A 27 2.93 6.32 7.79
N SER A 28 3.47 7.00 6.78
CA SER A 28 4.90 7.21 6.64
C SER A 28 5.16 8.70 6.78
N GLU A 29 6.16 9.08 7.56
CA GLU A 29 6.59 10.47 7.62
C GLU A 29 7.04 10.94 6.24
N ARG A 30 6.71 12.19 5.88
CA ARG A 30 7.09 12.77 4.61
C ARG A 30 8.61 12.99 4.59
N ARG A 31 9.30 12.38 3.63
CA ARG A 31 10.74 12.60 3.43
C ARG A 31 10.98 14.07 3.09
N LYS A 32 11.94 14.70 3.76
CA LYS A 32 12.43 16.02 3.38
C LYS A 32 13.20 15.89 2.07
N VAL A 33 12.87 16.73 1.09
CA VAL A 33 13.55 16.80 -0.20
C VAL A 33 13.83 18.26 -0.50
N GLU A 34 15.00 18.52 -1.08
CA GLU A 34 15.39 19.84 -1.57
C GLU A 34 15.35 19.83 -3.09
N PHE A 35 15.20 21.01 -3.69
CA PHE A 35 15.18 21.16 -5.14
C PHE A 35 16.30 22.10 -5.54
N GLU A 36 17.00 21.75 -6.61
CA GLU A 36 18.03 22.60 -7.20
C GLU A 36 17.45 23.94 -7.66
N SER A 37 16.22 23.93 -8.17
CA SER A 37 15.55 25.11 -8.70
C SER A 37 14.02 25.04 -8.57
N ASP A 38 13.37 26.20 -8.68
CA ASP A 38 11.90 26.30 -8.74
C ASP A 38 11.32 25.54 -9.95
N ALA A 39 12.08 25.47 -11.06
CA ALA A 39 11.68 24.71 -12.24
C ALA A 39 11.63 23.20 -11.96
N ALA A 40 12.63 22.67 -11.25
CA ALA A 40 12.66 21.27 -10.82
C ALA A 40 11.48 20.95 -9.90
N ALA A 41 11.21 21.82 -8.92
CA ALA A 41 10.08 21.66 -8.01
C ALA A 41 8.74 21.65 -8.77
N ARG A 42 8.54 22.61 -9.69
CA ARG A 42 7.32 22.71 -10.48
C ARG A 42 7.10 21.46 -11.34
N LEU A 43 8.12 21.04 -12.10
CA LEU A 43 8.04 19.83 -12.94
C LEU A 43 7.70 18.60 -12.11
N PHE A 44 8.39 18.40 -10.98
CA PHE A 44 8.13 17.27 -10.10
C PHE A 44 6.70 17.25 -9.56
N TYR A 45 6.22 18.38 -9.00
CA TYR A 45 4.87 18.44 -8.45
C TYR A 45 3.79 18.33 -9.53
N GLU A 46 4.04 18.90 -10.71
CA GLU A 46 3.15 18.80 -11.87
C GLU A 46 2.98 17.34 -12.28
N THR A 47 4.08 16.61 -12.52
CA THR A 47 4.05 15.17 -12.85
C THR A 47 3.46 14.32 -11.72
N LEU A 48 3.74 14.66 -10.46
CA LEU A 48 3.14 13.96 -9.32
C LEU A 48 1.61 14.16 -9.26
N SER A 49 1.14 15.35 -9.61
CA SER A 49 -0.29 15.71 -9.59
C SER A 49 -1.05 15.22 -10.83
N SER A 50 -0.39 15.10 -11.98
CA SER A 50 -1.01 14.66 -13.25
C SER A 50 -1.48 13.20 -13.22
N GLY A 51 -1.08 12.43 -12.20
CA GLY A 51 -1.52 11.06 -11.99
C GLY A 51 -0.74 10.01 -12.78
N GLY A 52 0.29 10.41 -13.53
CA GLY A 52 1.20 9.52 -14.25
C GLY A 52 2.08 8.66 -13.34
N PHE A 53 2.46 9.21 -12.18
CA PHE A 53 3.48 8.61 -11.31
C PHE A 53 3.02 7.38 -10.49
N ASP A 54 1.73 7.21 -10.22
CA ASP A 54 1.24 5.96 -9.60
C ASP A 54 -0.30 5.99 -9.61
N LYS A 55 -0.93 5.05 -10.32
CA LYS A 55 -2.36 4.73 -10.15
C LYS A 55 -2.59 3.68 -9.05
N GLY A 56 -1.51 3.11 -8.53
CA GLY A 56 -1.54 2.11 -7.47
C GLY A 56 -1.51 2.75 -6.10
N ALA A 57 -2.66 3.21 -5.60
CA ALA A 57 -2.89 3.00 -4.18
C ALA A 57 -2.77 1.48 -3.99
N ALA A 58 -1.64 1.02 -3.44
CA ALA A 58 -1.30 -0.39 -3.38
C ALA A 58 -2.17 -1.06 -2.31
N GLU A 59 -3.44 -1.27 -2.63
CA GLU A 59 -4.32 -2.17 -1.89
C GLU A 59 -3.82 -3.60 -2.12
N SER A 60 -2.88 -4.02 -1.29
CA SER A 60 -2.47 -5.43 -1.26
C SER A 60 -3.45 -6.19 -0.38
N ALA A 61 -4.25 -7.07 -1.00
CA ALA A 61 -5.16 -7.98 -0.34
C ALA A 61 -4.57 -9.41 -0.40
N THR A 62 -4.17 -9.95 0.74
CA THR A 62 -3.76 -11.36 0.84
C THR A 62 -4.91 -12.16 1.43
N ASN A 63 -5.41 -13.13 0.67
CA ASN A 63 -6.46 -14.05 1.09
C ASN A 63 -5.86 -15.45 1.28
N VAL A 64 -5.90 -15.96 2.51
CA VAL A 64 -5.53 -17.36 2.81
C VAL A 64 -6.78 -18.07 3.31
N GLY A 65 -7.26 -19.04 2.54
CA GLY A 65 -8.39 -19.90 2.90
C GLY A 65 -7.90 -21.34 3.11
N ILE A 66 -7.93 -21.81 4.36
CA ILE A 66 -7.79 -23.24 4.66
C ILE A 66 -9.21 -23.79 4.80
N PRO A 67 -9.59 -24.85 4.07
CA PRO A 67 -10.92 -25.42 4.19
C PRO A 67 -11.04 -25.98 5.61
N PHE A 68 -11.75 -25.24 6.48
CA PHE A 68 -12.63 -25.67 7.56
C PHE A 68 -12.78 -24.63 8.69
N VAL A 69 -11.91 -23.61 8.87
CA VAL A 69 -12.15 -22.64 9.99
C VAL A 69 -11.60 -21.21 9.83
N PHE A 70 -10.74 -20.90 8.84
CA PHE A 70 -10.00 -19.63 8.87
C PHE A 70 -9.92 -18.93 7.50
N SER A 71 -10.46 -17.71 7.45
CA SER A 71 -10.28 -16.76 6.36
C SER A 71 -9.53 -15.55 6.90
N HIS A 72 -8.34 -15.28 6.38
CA HIS A 72 -7.57 -14.08 6.71
C HIS A 72 -7.52 -13.14 5.52
N GLU A 73 -8.01 -11.92 5.72
CA GLU A 73 -7.92 -10.83 4.75
C GLU A 73 -7.09 -9.70 5.38
N ARG A 74 -5.95 -9.37 4.77
CA ARG A 74 -5.13 -8.22 5.16
C ARG A 74 -5.21 -7.16 4.06
N LYS A 75 -5.69 -5.96 4.39
CA LYS A 75 -5.71 -4.79 3.51
C LYS A 75 -4.69 -3.76 4.01
N VAL A 76 -3.70 -3.42 3.20
CA VAL A 76 -2.77 -2.32 3.50
C VAL A 76 -3.22 -1.07 2.77
N VAL A 77 -3.43 0.01 3.50
CA VAL A 77 -3.74 1.33 2.92
C VAL A 77 -2.52 2.21 3.13
N THR A 78 -1.81 2.52 2.05
CA THR A 78 -0.68 3.46 2.06
C THR A 78 -1.17 4.90 2.09
N GLY A 79 -0.62 5.69 3.01
CA GLY A 79 -0.93 7.11 3.12
C GLY A 79 -0.39 7.96 1.94
N PRO A 80 -0.85 9.21 1.80
CA PRO A 80 -0.42 10.12 0.72
C PRO A 80 1.09 10.42 0.76
N ASN A 81 1.69 10.42 1.95
CA ASN A 81 3.13 10.59 2.12
C ASN A 81 3.93 9.43 1.54
N THR A 82 3.38 8.21 1.53
CA THR A 82 4.09 7.06 0.95
C THR A 82 4.22 7.23 -0.57
N ARG A 83 3.19 7.77 -1.23
CA ARG A 83 3.24 8.10 -2.66
C ARG A 83 4.28 9.18 -2.94
N PHE A 84 4.31 10.23 -2.11
CA PHE A 84 5.32 11.28 -2.22
C PHE A 84 6.75 10.74 -2.02
N ASN A 85 6.97 9.93 -0.98
CA ASN A 85 8.29 9.38 -0.69
C ASN A 85 8.78 8.47 -1.81
N ARG A 86 7.88 7.65 -2.39
CA ARG A 86 8.19 6.84 -3.57
C ARG A 86 8.53 7.71 -4.78
N ALA A 87 7.82 8.82 -4.97
CA ALA A 87 8.10 9.79 -6.03
C ALA A 87 9.50 10.38 -5.89
N VAL A 88 9.86 10.78 -4.67
CA VAL A 88 11.21 11.25 -4.37
C VAL A 88 12.24 10.15 -4.64
N GLU A 89 12.02 8.91 -4.19
CA GLU A 89 12.96 7.80 -4.41
C GLU A 89 13.16 7.41 -5.88
N VAL A 90 12.13 7.57 -6.71
CA VAL A 90 12.22 7.31 -8.15
C VAL A 90 12.89 8.48 -8.88
N CYS A 91 12.59 9.72 -8.47
CA CYS A 91 13.10 10.92 -9.10
C CYS A 91 14.58 11.20 -8.74
N ASP A 92 14.94 11.07 -7.46
CA ASP A 92 16.30 11.25 -6.93
C ASP A 92 17.18 10.04 -7.31
N ALA A 93 17.64 10.04 -8.56
CA ALA A 93 18.32 8.91 -9.18
C ALA A 93 19.73 8.74 -8.63
N ASN A 94 20.39 9.85 -8.29
CA ASN A 94 21.73 9.85 -7.71
C ASN A 94 21.73 9.71 -6.17
N ARG A 95 20.56 9.86 -5.52
CA ARG A 95 20.33 9.73 -4.07
C ARG A 95 21.08 10.76 -3.23
N ASP A 96 21.24 11.97 -3.76
CA ASP A 96 21.87 13.06 -3.02
C ASP A 96 20.89 13.84 -2.13
N GLY A 97 19.59 13.57 -2.24
CA GLY A 97 18.53 14.22 -1.48
C GLY A 97 18.07 15.57 -2.06
N VAL A 98 18.59 15.95 -3.23
CA VAL A 98 18.26 17.17 -3.97
C VAL A 98 17.79 16.80 -5.37
N ILE A 99 16.52 17.07 -5.68
CA ILE A 99 16.01 16.83 -7.03
C ILE A 99 16.51 17.95 -7.97
N SER A 100 17.35 17.55 -8.92
CA SER A 100 17.82 18.43 -10.00
C SER A 100 16.76 18.66 -11.09
N GLU A 101 16.92 19.71 -11.90
CA GLU A 101 16.01 19.92 -13.03
C GLU A 101 16.06 18.76 -14.03
N GLN A 102 17.25 18.18 -14.23
CA GLN A 102 17.43 17.04 -15.12
C GLN A 102 16.66 15.81 -14.65
N GLU A 103 16.73 15.49 -13.35
CA GLU A 103 15.98 14.39 -12.75
C GLU A 103 14.48 14.62 -12.84
N ALA A 104 14.00 15.82 -12.50
CA ALA A 104 12.59 16.17 -12.60
C ALA A 104 12.08 16.04 -14.05
N ARG A 105 12.90 16.39 -15.05
CA ARG A 105 12.57 16.25 -16.47
C ARG A 105 12.55 14.79 -16.92
N ILE A 106 13.51 13.97 -16.47
CA ILE A 106 13.52 12.54 -16.74
C ILE A 106 12.27 11.89 -16.14
N PHE A 107 11.93 12.25 -14.91
CA PHE A 107 10.74 11.81 -14.21
C PHE A 107 9.45 12.17 -14.96
N ALA A 108 9.34 13.42 -15.43
CA ALA A 108 8.20 13.89 -16.23
C ALA A 108 8.07 13.21 -17.60
N ASN A 109 9.17 12.72 -18.18
CA ASN A 109 9.12 12.00 -19.45
C ASN A 109 8.78 10.52 -19.29
N GLN A 110 8.95 9.96 -18.08
CA GLN A 110 8.67 8.55 -17.78
C GLN A 110 7.24 8.32 -17.28
N HIS A 111 6.50 9.38 -16.93
CA HIS A 111 5.22 9.32 -16.23
C HIS A 111 4.24 10.39 -16.74
#